data_AF-A0A9E4LNV2-F1
#
_entry.id   AF-A0A9E4LNV2-F1
#
_cell.length_a   1.000
_cell.length_b   1.000
_cell.length_c   1.000
_cell.angle_alpha   90.00
_cell.angle_beta   90.00
_cell.angle_gamma   90.00
#
_symmetry.space_group_name_H-M   'P 1'
#
loop_
_entity.id
_entity.type
_entity.pdbx_description
1 polymer ?
#
loop_
_entity_poly.entity_id
_entity_poly.type
_entity_poly.pdbx_seq_one_letter_code
_entity_poly.pdbx_strand_id
1 'polypeptide(L)'
;GERIVISTAWLPLLQGEVLVDDVDMQGWRMVVEAFEDGRNSFPPFAPRREDDGEPPPAPETTAGVPGPVPPEAASAPEEERPRRIVTTVQQLRAHEGEFLFEDHGAPWSVVARDVDLTLAKGTGYGGRMSFRGGTVRIGDFEPMTTDVDADYVLDGALVDLTRLDLRMTGFDARLTGRLDLLAWPEQTYDSRSTSRR
;
A
#
# COMPACT_ATOMS: atom_id res chain seq x y z
N GLY A 1 -8.61 -3.93 -24.58
CA GLY A 1 -9.41 -5.07 -24.06
C GLY A 1 -8.80 -5.45 -22.74
N GLU A 2 -9.60 -5.75 -21.73
CA GLU A 2 -9.10 -6.04 -20.37
C GLU A 2 -8.35 -7.37 -20.36
N ARG A 3 -7.15 -7.39 -19.78
CA ARG A 3 -6.33 -8.61 -19.71
C ARG A 3 -5.59 -8.67 -18.39
N ILE A 4 -5.56 -9.85 -17.77
CA ILE A 4 -4.71 -10.15 -16.62
C ILE A 4 -3.95 -11.45 -16.95
N VAL A 5 -2.62 -11.40 -16.91
CA VAL A 5 -1.73 -12.55 -17.10
C VAL A 5 -0.95 -12.74 -15.80
N ILE A 6 -0.96 -13.97 -15.27
CA ILE A 6 -0.25 -14.32 -14.03
C ILE A 6 0.70 -15.48 -14.34
N SER A 7 1.98 -15.28 -14.07
CA SER A 7 3.02 -16.31 -14.16
C SER A 7 3.37 -16.76 -12.74
N THR A 8 3.40 -18.07 -12.48
CA THR A 8 3.64 -18.62 -11.14
C THR A 8 4.69 -19.72 -11.17
N ALA A 9 5.64 -19.65 -10.24
CA ALA A 9 6.56 -20.73 -9.92
C ALA A 9 5.92 -21.66 -8.88
N TRP A 10 5.75 -22.93 -9.24
CA TRP A 10 4.99 -23.90 -8.44
C TRP A 10 5.86 -24.73 -7.48
N LEU A 11 7.18 -24.76 -7.67
CA LEU A 11 8.12 -25.49 -6.80
C LEU A 11 8.11 -25.06 -5.31
N PRO A 12 7.90 -23.77 -4.96
CA PRO A 12 7.83 -23.30 -3.57
C PRO A 12 6.62 -23.82 -2.78
N LEU A 13 5.59 -24.37 -3.45
CA LEU A 13 4.43 -24.96 -2.76
C LEU A 13 4.80 -26.13 -1.85
N LEU A 14 5.90 -26.84 -2.16
CA LEU A 14 6.44 -27.89 -1.30
C LEU A 14 6.95 -27.36 0.06
N GLN A 15 7.16 -26.04 0.16
CA GLN A 15 7.64 -25.32 1.34
C GLN A 15 6.56 -24.40 1.94
N GLY A 16 5.33 -24.44 1.42
CA GLY A 16 4.23 -23.58 1.88
C GLY A 16 4.22 -22.17 1.30
N GLU A 17 4.97 -21.93 0.22
CA GLU A 17 5.08 -20.62 -0.43
C GLU A 17 4.50 -20.65 -1.85
N VAL A 18 3.89 -19.55 -2.29
CA VAL A 18 3.48 -19.31 -3.68
C VAL A 18 4.29 -18.14 -4.21
N LEU A 19 5.12 -18.38 -5.21
CA LEU A 19 5.86 -17.32 -5.90
C LEU A 19 5.15 -17.00 -7.21
N VAL A 20 4.62 -15.79 -7.29
CA VAL A 20 4.11 -15.22 -8.52
C VAL A 20 5.26 -14.45 -9.16
N ASP A 21 5.75 -14.95 -10.29
CA ASP A 21 6.92 -14.38 -10.97
C ASP A 21 6.57 -13.05 -11.66
N ASP A 22 5.41 -13.01 -12.32
CA ASP A 22 4.98 -11.84 -13.09
C ASP A 22 3.46 -11.71 -13.09
N VAL A 23 2.98 -10.48 -12.93
CA VAL A 23 1.58 -10.10 -13.07
C VAL A 23 1.50 -8.95 -14.07
N ASP A 24 0.89 -9.18 -15.23
CA ASP A 24 0.60 -8.16 -16.23
C ASP A 24 -0.90 -7.88 -16.27
N MET A 25 -1.29 -6.67 -15.89
CA MET A 25 -2.67 -6.19 -15.91
C MET A 25 -2.79 -5.07 -16.95
N GLN A 26 -3.67 -5.22 -17.91
CA GLN A 26 -3.91 -4.25 -18.98
C GLN A 26 -5.37 -3.80 -18.98
N GLY A 27 -5.58 -2.50 -19.17
CA GLY A 27 -6.93 -1.94 -19.35
C GLY A 27 -7.78 -2.02 -18.09
N TRP A 28 -7.15 -2.10 -16.92
CA TRP A 28 -7.84 -2.27 -15.64
C TRP A 28 -8.57 -0.99 -15.23
N ARG A 29 -9.64 -1.15 -14.46
CA ARG A 29 -10.37 -0.03 -13.85
C ARG A 29 -10.50 -0.23 -12.36
N MET A 30 -10.15 0.79 -11.57
CA MET A 30 -10.37 0.82 -10.14
C MET A 30 -11.23 2.03 -9.78
N VAL A 31 -12.24 1.81 -8.94
CA VAL A 31 -13.08 2.87 -8.38
C VAL A 31 -12.94 2.79 -6.87
N VAL A 32 -12.63 3.92 -6.26
CA VAL A 32 -12.49 4.07 -4.81
C VAL A 32 -13.36 5.22 -4.35
N GLU A 33 -14.11 4.98 -3.30
CA GLU A 33 -15.06 5.92 -2.72
C GLU A 33 -14.69 6.13 -1.25
N ALA A 34 -14.78 7.36 -0.77
CA ALA A 34 -14.68 7.72 0.64
C ALA A 34 -16.01 8.34 1.12
N PHE A 35 -16.40 8.04 2.36
CA PHE A 35 -17.67 8.46 2.95
C PHE A 35 -17.46 9.29 4.22
N GLU A 36 -18.45 10.12 4.58
CA GLU A 36 -18.42 11.00 5.77
C GLU A 36 -18.15 10.29 7.10
N ASP A 37 -18.50 9.00 7.20
CA ASP A 37 -18.29 8.19 8.39
C ASP A 37 -16.90 7.53 8.46
N GLY A 38 -15.99 7.93 7.57
CA GLY A 38 -14.62 7.42 7.50
C GLY A 38 -14.49 6.08 6.78
N ARG A 39 -15.59 5.48 6.31
CA ARG A 39 -15.52 4.28 5.47
C ARG A 39 -14.97 4.62 4.09
N ASN A 40 -14.29 3.66 3.48
CA ASN A 40 -13.90 3.73 2.10
C ASN A 40 -13.99 2.34 1.43
N SER A 41 -13.98 2.30 0.10
CA SER A 41 -13.98 1.06 -0.68
C SER A 41 -12.58 0.57 -1.10
N PHE A 42 -11.52 1.18 -0.55
CA PHE A 42 -10.15 0.81 -0.91
C PHE A 42 -9.83 -0.61 -0.38
N PRO A 43 -9.23 -1.49 -1.19
CA PRO A 43 -8.91 -2.83 -0.74
C PRO A 43 -7.88 -2.83 0.41
N PRO A 44 -8.04 -3.65 1.45
CA PRO A 44 -7.03 -3.80 2.49
C PRO A 44 -5.86 -4.64 1.96
N PHE A 45 -4.84 -3.98 1.41
CA PHE A 45 -3.66 -4.66 0.85
C PHE A 45 -2.68 -5.20 1.91
N ALA A 46 -2.87 -4.86 3.19
CA ALA A 46 -2.09 -5.40 4.30
C ALA A 46 -3.01 -6.07 5.34
N PRO A 47 -2.70 -7.30 5.79
CA PRO A 47 -3.38 -7.87 6.94
C PRO A 47 -3.04 -7.03 8.17
N ARG A 48 -4.07 -6.58 8.89
CA ARG A 48 -3.91 -6.01 10.23
C ARG A 48 -3.19 -7.06 11.07
N ARG A 49 -1.97 -6.78 11.54
CA ARG A 49 -1.30 -7.68 12.48
C ARG A 49 -2.13 -7.66 13.77
N GLU A 50 -2.84 -8.74 14.06
CA GLU A 50 -3.28 -9.08 15.41
C GLU A 50 -2.05 -9.55 16.19
N ASP A 51 -1.10 -8.65 16.46
CA ASP A 51 0.00 -8.88 17.40
C ASP A 51 0.59 -7.55 17.88
N ASP A 52 -0.26 -6.55 18.10
CA ASP A 52 0.00 -5.55 19.15
C ASP A 52 -0.22 -6.24 20.49
N GLY A 53 0.56 -7.29 20.74
CA GLY A 53 0.71 -7.87 22.05
C GLY A 53 1.23 -6.74 22.95
N GLU A 54 0.37 -6.31 23.87
CA GLU A 54 0.78 -5.72 25.13
C GLU A 54 2.12 -6.38 25.52
N PRO A 55 3.23 -5.63 25.59
CA PRO A 55 4.49 -6.22 26.01
C PRO A 55 4.20 -6.91 27.34
N PRO A 56 4.55 -8.19 27.53
CA PRO A 56 4.38 -8.83 28.83
C PRO A 56 5.04 -7.90 29.86
N PRO A 57 4.37 -7.57 30.98
CA PRO A 57 4.91 -6.64 31.94
C PRO A 57 6.32 -7.11 32.30
N ALA A 58 7.28 -6.21 32.14
CA ALA A 58 8.68 -6.49 32.43
C ALA A 58 8.77 -7.09 33.85
N PRO A 59 9.53 -8.17 34.07
CA PRO A 59 9.66 -8.74 35.40
C PRO A 59 10.21 -7.69 36.34
N GLU A 60 9.41 -7.30 37.34
CA GLU A 60 9.83 -6.41 38.41
C GLU A 60 11.03 -7.05 39.11
N THR A 61 12.21 -6.44 38.97
CA THR A 61 13.41 -6.83 39.70
C THR A 61 13.24 -6.44 41.16
N THR A 62 12.59 -7.30 41.94
CA THR A 62 12.65 -7.24 43.40
C THR A 62 13.64 -8.30 43.85
N ALA A 63 14.83 -7.85 44.24
CA ALA A 63 15.80 -8.67 44.93
C ALA A 63 15.18 -9.16 46.26
N GLY A 64 14.96 -10.47 46.39
CA GLY A 64 14.47 -11.07 47.64
C GLY A 64 14.24 -12.59 47.58
N VAL A 65 15.25 -13.36 48.02
CA VAL A 65 15.22 -14.76 48.54
C VAL A 65 14.72 -15.89 47.61
N PRO A 66 15.51 -16.98 47.38
CA PRO A 66 15.04 -18.12 46.60
C PRO A 66 14.15 -19.05 47.45
N GLY A 67 12.87 -19.15 47.09
CA GLY A 67 11.96 -20.23 47.50
C GLY A 67 11.96 -21.39 46.50
N PRO A 68 11.57 -22.63 46.89
CA PRO A 68 11.73 -23.82 46.07
C PRO A 68 10.81 -23.81 44.83
N VAL A 69 11.39 -24.24 43.70
CA VAL A 69 10.72 -24.43 42.41
C VAL A 69 9.65 -25.54 42.50
N PRO A 70 8.38 -25.31 42.13
CA PRO A 70 7.39 -26.38 41.96
C PRO A 70 7.55 -27.08 40.59
N PRO A 71 7.23 -28.38 40.47
CA PRO A 71 7.51 -29.17 39.28
C PRO A 71 6.55 -28.86 38.12
N GLU A 72 7.15 -28.71 36.94
CA GLU A 72 6.68 -29.17 35.62
C GLU A 72 5.16 -29.45 35.49
N ALA A 73 4.39 -28.41 35.16
CA ALA A 73 3.02 -28.56 34.69
C ALA A 73 3.06 -28.85 33.18
N ALA A 74 2.80 -30.11 32.86
CA ALA A 74 2.42 -30.71 31.58
C ALA A 74 2.10 -29.74 30.43
N SER A 75 2.84 -29.92 29.33
CA SER A 75 2.56 -29.38 28.00
C SER A 75 1.10 -29.63 27.60
N ALA A 76 0.33 -28.56 27.40
CA ALA A 76 -0.89 -28.62 26.61
C ALA A 76 -0.52 -28.97 25.15
N PRO A 77 -1.37 -29.70 24.41
CA PRO A 77 -1.08 -30.01 23.01
C PRO A 77 -1.05 -28.71 22.21
N GLU A 78 0.05 -28.47 21.48
CA GLU A 78 0.13 -27.42 20.47
C GLU A 78 -0.98 -27.68 19.44
N GLU A 79 -2.05 -26.88 19.47
CA GLU A 79 -2.98 -26.79 18.36
C GLU A 79 -2.17 -26.49 17.09
N GLU A 80 -2.19 -27.42 16.13
CA GLU A 80 -1.51 -27.26 14.84
C GLU A 80 -1.98 -25.97 14.19
N ARG A 81 -1.16 -24.92 14.30
CA ARG A 81 -1.43 -23.63 13.66
C ARG A 81 -1.60 -23.89 12.15
N PRO A 82 -2.70 -23.43 11.52
CA PRO A 82 -2.93 -23.67 10.12
C PRO A 82 -1.73 -23.14 9.31
N ARG A 83 -1.16 -24.00 8.45
CA ARG A 83 0.00 -23.65 7.64
C ARG A 83 -0.33 -22.42 6.79
N ARG A 84 0.28 -21.29 7.12
CA ARG A 84 0.07 -20.02 6.42
C ARG A 84 0.76 -20.10 5.06
N ILE A 85 -0.03 -20.02 3.99
CA ILE A 85 0.52 -19.87 2.64
C ILE A 85 0.97 -18.42 2.48
N VAL A 86 2.23 -18.22 2.11
CA VAL A 86 2.78 -16.88 1.82
C VAL A 86 2.82 -16.71 0.30
N THR A 87 2.15 -15.68 -0.20
CA THR A 87 2.22 -15.30 -1.62
C THR A 87 3.19 -14.14 -1.79
N THR A 88 4.20 -14.31 -2.63
CA THR A 88 5.16 -13.26 -3.00
C THR A 88 4.98 -12.94 -4.48
N VAL A 89 4.84 -11.67 -4.82
CA VAL A 89 4.85 -11.19 -6.22
C VAL A 89 6.24 -10.65 -6.54
N GLN A 90 6.90 -11.16 -7.57
CA GLN A 90 8.24 -10.70 -7.94
C GLN A 90 8.16 -9.46 -8.83
N GLN A 91 7.26 -9.45 -9.79
CA GLN A 91 7.02 -8.32 -10.69
C GLN A 91 5.52 -8.14 -10.93
N LEU A 92 5.07 -6.90 -10.98
CA LEU A 92 3.75 -6.51 -11.45
C LEU A 92 3.88 -5.31 -12.38
N ARG A 93 3.14 -5.35 -13.48
CA ARG A 93 2.91 -4.23 -14.38
C ARG A 93 1.42 -4.07 -14.60
N ALA A 94 0.87 -2.92 -14.22
CA ALA A 94 -0.51 -2.57 -14.45
C ALA A 94 -0.56 -1.33 -15.35
N HIS A 95 -1.00 -1.48 -16.60
CA HIS A 95 -0.89 -0.46 -17.64
C HIS A 95 -2.20 -0.22 -18.38
N GLU A 96 -2.28 0.91 -19.07
CA GLU A 96 -3.49 1.39 -19.75
C GLU A 96 -4.70 1.47 -18.80
N GLY A 97 -4.45 1.74 -17.51
CA GLY A 97 -5.46 1.70 -16.46
C GLY A 97 -6.27 3.00 -16.32
N GLU A 98 -7.40 2.89 -15.63
CA GLU A 98 -8.15 4.05 -15.12
C GLU A 98 -8.41 3.89 -13.60
N PHE A 99 -8.03 4.91 -12.83
CA PHE A 99 -8.33 5.01 -11.41
C PHE A 99 -9.27 6.18 -11.17
N LEU A 100 -10.38 5.92 -10.49
CA LEU A 100 -11.37 6.91 -10.09
C LEU A 100 -11.41 6.97 -8.56
N PHE A 101 -11.27 8.17 -8.02
CA PHE A 101 -11.50 8.46 -6.63
C PHE A 101 -12.62 9.48 -6.47
N GLU A 102 -13.58 9.19 -5.60
CA GLU A 102 -14.68 10.07 -5.24
C GLU A 102 -14.79 10.20 -3.72
N ASP A 103 -14.74 11.42 -3.21
CA ASP A 103 -15.06 11.72 -1.82
C ASP A 103 -16.51 12.21 -1.74
N HIS A 104 -17.33 11.48 -0.97
CA HIS A 104 -18.73 11.82 -0.74
C HIS A 104 -18.91 12.77 0.45
N GLY A 105 -17.91 12.92 1.32
CA GLY A 105 -17.94 13.82 2.47
C GLY A 105 -17.32 15.20 2.22
N ALA A 106 -16.39 15.29 1.27
CA ALA A 106 -15.93 16.55 0.70
C ALA A 106 -16.09 16.49 -0.82
N PRO A 107 -16.63 17.53 -1.49
CA PRO A 107 -17.06 17.43 -2.89
C PRO A 107 -15.87 17.47 -3.89
N TRP A 108 -14.89 16.59 -3.76
CA TRP A 108 -13.74 16.48 -4.64
C TRP A 108 -13.59 15.07 -5.22
N SER A 109 -12.97 14.98 -6.39
CA SER A 109 -12.80 13.72 -7.12
C SER A 109 -11.58 13.76 -8.01
N VAL A 110 -11.00 12.59 -8.29
CA VAL A 110 -9.87 12.41 -9.20
C VAL A 110 -10.17 11.32 -10.21
N VAL A 111 -9.94 11.59 -11.49
CA VAL A 111 -9.89 10.57 -12.54
C VAL A 111 -8.47 10.52 -13.09
N ALA A 112 -7.72 9.47 -12.80
CA ALA A 112 -6.42 9.21 -13.40
C ALA A 112 -6.60 8.22 -14.56
N ARG A 113 -6.26 8.65 -15.77
CA ARG A 113 -6.35 7.85 -17.00
C ARG A 113 -4.96 7.50 -17.48
N ASP A 114 -4.89 6.46 -18.31
CA ASP A 114 -3.62 6.00 -18.88
C ASP A 114 -2.61 5.70 -17.76
N VAL A 115 -3.09 5.00 -16.73
CA VAL A 115 -2.29 4.68 -15.56
C VAL A 115 -1.32 3.56 -15.91
N ASP A 116 -0.04 3.83 -15.74
CA ASP A 116 1.06 2.87 -15.80
C ASP A 116 1.69 2.74 -14.41
N LEU A 117 1.62 1.55 -13.84
CA LEU A 117 2.19 1.21 -12.54
C LEU A 117 3.08 -0.03 -12.68
N THR A 118 4.27 0.04 -12.10
CA THR A 118 5.16 -1.09 -11.95
C THR A 118 5.47 -1.32 -10.48
N LEU A 119 5.65 -2.59 -10.12
CA LEU A 119 6.14 -3.05 -8.84
C LEU A 119 7.15 -4.16 -9.09
N ALA A 120 8.30 -4.11 -8.44
CA ALA A 120 9.29 -5.18 -8.50
C ALA A 120 9.87 -5.46 -7.12
N LYS A 121 10.14 -6.74 -6.84
CA LYS A 121 10.88 -7.20 -5.67
C LYS A 121 12.37 -7.19 -5.96
N GLY A 122 13.09 -6.28 -5.31
CA GLY A 122 14.56 -6.22 -5.26
C GLY A 122 15.06 -6.50 -3.84
N THR A 123 15.87 -5.60 -3.29
CA THR A 123 16.23 -5.60 -1.85
C THR A 123 15.03 -5.25 -0.96
N GLY A 124 14.05 -4.54 -1.52
CA GLY A 124 12.72 -4.31 -0.98
C GLY A 124 11.73 -4.26 -2.14
N TYR A 125 10.51 -3.83 -1.88
CA TYR A 125 9.51 -3.62 -2.93
C TYR A 125 9.50 -2.17 -3.38
N GLY A 126 9.32 -1.92 -4.67
CA GLY A 126 9.19 -0.56 -5.19
C GLY A 126 8.96 -0.54 -6.69
N GLY A 127 8.78 0.66 -7.23
CA GLY A 127 8.55 0.83 -8.66
C GLY A 127 8.18 2.25 -9.05
N ARG A 128 7.46 2.36 -10.16
CA ARG A 128 7.02 3.63 -10.74
C ARG A 128 5.52 3.66 -10.91
N MET A 129 4.94 4.83 -10.78
CA MET A 129 3.56 5.12 -11.16
C MET A 129 3.56 6.35 -12.06
N SER A 130 2.78 6.33 -13.13
CA SER A 130 2.47 7.51 -13.92
C SER A 130 1.04 7.48 -14.41
N PHE A 131 0.47 8.66 -14.64
CA PHE A 131 -0.76 8.81 -15.43
C PHE A 131 -0.71 10.11 -16.23
N ARG A 132 -1.53 10.18 -17.27
CA ARG A 132 -1.62 11.33 -18.17
C ARG A 132 -3.05 11.74 -18.44
N GLY A 133 -3.29 13.04 -18.57
CA GLY A 133 -4.61 13.57 -18.90
C GLY A 133 -5.66 13.25 -17.84
N GLY A 134 -5.25 13.14 -16.58
CA GLY A 134 -6.16 12.98 -15.46
C GLY A 134 -6.96 14.26 -15.20
N THR A 135 -7.98 14.16 -14.37
CA THR A 135 -8.85 15.28 -14.01
C THR A 135 -9.02 15.33 -12.49
N VAL A 136 -8.75 16.48 -11.89
CA VAL A 136 -9.07 16.77 -10.48
C VAL A 136 -10.22 17.76 -10.45
N ARG A 137 -11.26 17.46 -9.68
CA ARG A 137 -12.37 18.38 -9.40
C ARG A 137 -12.41 18.65 -7.91
N ILE A 138 -12.61 19.89 -7.52
CA ILE A 138 -12.73 20.33 -6.12
C ILE A 138 -13.96 21.24 -6.04
N GLY A 139 -14.99 20.83 -5.31
CA GLY A 139 -16.26 21.55 -5.21
C GLY A 139 -16.82 21.94 -6.58
N ASP A 140 -17.11 23.24 -6.71
CA ASP A 140 -17.64 23.87 -7.92
C ASP A 140 -16.55 24.60 -8.74
N PHE A 141 -15.27 24.38 -8.44
CA PHE A 141 -14.18 24.94 -9.25
C PHE A 141 -14.11 24.24 -10.61
N GLU A 142 -13.54 24.93 -11.60
CA GLU A 142 -13.26 24.36 -12.92
C GLU A 142 -12.37 23.12 -12.77
N PRO A 143 -12.71 21.98 -13.40
CA PRO A 143 -11.86 20.80 -13.38
C PRO A 143 -10.46 21.09 -13.90
N MET A 144 -9.45 20.57 -13.21
CA MET A 144 -8.05 20.76 -13.55
C MET A 144 -7.49 19.50 -14.20
N THR A 145 -6.81 19.66 -15.34
CA THR A 145 -6.07 18.55 -15.95
C THR A 145 -4.81 18.29 -15.14
N THR A 146 -4.46 17.02 -14.94
CA THR A 146 -3.28 16.62 -14.18
C THR A 146 -2.51 15.48 -14.85
N ASP A 147 -1.17 15.56 -14.76
CA ASP A 147 -0.22 14.51 -15.11
C ASP A 147 0.68 14.24 -13.90
N VAL A 148 1.01 12.96 -13.68
CA VAL A 148 1.86 12.54 -12.57
C VAL A 148 2.95 11.58 -13.06
N ASP A 149 4.16 11.76 -12.52
CA ASP A 149 5.24 10.77 -12.55
C ASP A 149 5.78 10.56 -11.13
N ALA A 150 5.80 9.33 -10.64
CA ALA A 150 6.25 9.03 -9.29
C ALA A 150 7.14 7.79 -9.24
N ASP A 151 8.17 7.82 -8.39
CA ASP A 151 8.94 6.62 -8.00
C ASP A 151 8.70 6.36 -6.50
N TYR A 152 8.49 5.10 -6.15
CA TYR A 152 8.11 4.71 -4.79
C TYR A 152 8.82 3.45 -4.30
N VAL A 153 8.92 3.35 -2.97
CA VAL A 153 9.39 2.17 -2.25
C VAL A 153 8.34 1.79 -1.22
N LEU A 154 8.14 0.49 -1.02
CA LEU A 154 7.25 -0.08 -0.03
C LEU A 154 8.07 -0.51 1.20
N ASP A 155 7.63 -0.07 2.37
CA ASP A 155 8.08 -0.56 3.67
C ASP A 155 6.86 -1.09 4.44
N GLY A 156 6.59 -2.39 4.25
CA GLY A 156 5.38 -3.02 4.78
C GLY A 156 4.12 -2.39 4.18
N ALA A 157 3.34 -1.71 5.02
CA ALA A 157 2.12 -1.00 4.61
C ALA A 157 2.34 0.48 4.26
N LEU A 158 3.55 1.00 4.47
CA LEU A 158 3.92 2.36 4.13
C LEU A 158 4.44 2.42 2.70
N VAL A 159 4.02 3.44 1.95
CA VAL A 159 4.55 3.77 0.63
C VAL A 159 5.33 5.07 0.74
N ASP A 160 6.64 5.00 0.56
CA ASP A 160 7.52 6.16 0.46
C ASP A 160 7.61 6.63 -0.99
N LEU A 161 6.99 7.77 -1.30
CA LEU A 161 7.15 8.47 -2.56
C LEU A 161 8.48 9.20 -2.56
N THR A 162 9.50 8.56 -3.12
CA THR A 162 10.86 9.09 -3.24
C THR A 162 10.97 10.22 -4.27
N ARG A 163 10.04 10.26 -5.23
CA ARG A 163 9.84 11.36 -6.18
C ARG A 163 8.39 11.38 -6.61
N LEU A 164 7.80 12.57 -6.68
CA LEU A 164 6.51 12.84 -7.30
C LEU A 164 6.63 14.15 -8.09
N ASP A 165 6.62 14.07 -9.42
CA ASP A 165 6.46 15.21 -10.31
C ASP A 165 4.97 15.34 -10.68
N LEU A 166 4.33 16.38 -10.16
CA LEU A 166 2.93 16.71 -10.41
C LEU A 166 2.86 17.91 -11.33
N ARG A 167 2.18 17.75 -12.47
CA ARG A 167 1.77 18.87 -13.33
C ARG A 167 0.26 18.96 -13.32
N MET A 168 -0.26 20.13 -13.05
CA MET A 168 -1.68 20.41 -13.02
C MET A 168 -1.92 21.75 -13.72
N THR A 169 -3.12 21.94 -14.28
CA THR A 169 -3.48 23.24 -14.88
C THR A 169 -3.25 24.38 -13.87
N GLY A 170 -2.28 25.25 -14.16
CA GLY A 170 -1.92 26.39 -13.31
C GLY A 170 -0.95 26.07 -12.17
N PHE A 171 -0.42 24.85 -12.06
CA PHE A 171 0.45 24.44 -10.95
C PHE A 171 1.42 23.32 -11.34
N ASP A 172 2.71 23.52 -11.06
CA ASP A 172 3.74 22.49 -11.18
C ASP A 172 4.42 22.30 -9.81
N ALA A 173 4.61 21.05 -9.40
CA ALA A 173 5.29 20.72 -8.17
C ALA A 173 6.16 19.48 -8.29
N ARG A 174 7.25 19.49 -7.52
CA ARG A 174 8.02 18.30 -7.20
C ARG A 174 7.93 18.05 -5.70
N LEU A 175 7.48 16.87 -5.35
CA LEU A 175 7.13 16.47 -4.00
C LEU A 175 7.85 15.18 -3.64
N THR A 176 8.03 14.97 -2.35
CA THR A 176 8.29 13.67 -1.72
C THR A 176 7.24 13.46 -0.65
N GLY A 177 6.94 12.23 -0.27
CA GLY A 177 5.91 12.01 0.74
C GLY A 177 5.80 10.58 1.19
N ARG A 178 4.94 10.37 2.18
CA ARG A 178 4.65 9.06 2.74
C ARG A 178 3.15 8.84 2.77
N LEU A 179 2.72 7.69 2.28
CA LEU A 179 1.34 7.24 2.33
C LEU A 179 1.25 6.04 3.26
N ASP A 180 0.25 6.03 4.13
CA ASP A 180 -0.06 4.89 4.98
C ASP A 180 -1.28 4.16 4.41
N LEU A 181 -1.07 2.95 3.88
CA LEU A 181 -2.16 2.14 3.30
C LEU A 181 -3.11 1.57 4.37
N LEU A 182 -2.72 1.57 5.66
CA LEU A 182 -3.58 1.16 6.76
C LEU A 182 -4.46 2.32 7.30
N ALA A 183 -4.05 3.56 7.05
CA ALA A 183 -4.77 4.79 7.43
C ALA A 183 -5.27 5.59 6.22
N TRP A 184 -5.39 4.94 5.06
CA TRP A 184 -5.82 5.57 3.81
C TRP A 184 -7.22 6.21 3.95
N PRO A 185 -7.48 7.44 3.43
CA PRO A 185 -6.70 8.20 2.46
C PRO A 185 -5.71 9.24 3.04
N GLU A 186 -5.32 9.17 4.32
CA GLU A 186 -4.39 10.16 4.89
C GLU A 186 -3.01 10.12 4.19
N GLN A 187 -2.56 11.27 3.67
CA GLN A 187 -1.31 11.40 2.89
C GLN A 187 -0.50 12.58 3.41
N THR A 188 0.78 12.34 3.75
CA THR A 188 1.70 13.42 4.15
C THR A 188 2.69 13.71 3.02
N TYR A 189 2.72 14.96 2.56
CA TYR A 189 3.62 15.42 1.52
C TYR A 189 4.57 16.51 2.02
N ASP A 190 5.86 16.35 1.73
CA ASP A 190 6.87 17.37 1.90
C ASP A 190 7.14 18.06 0.57
N SER A 191 6.90 19.38 0.53
CA SER A 191 7.17 20.19 -0.67
C SER A 191 8.51 20.89 -0.56
N ARG A 192 9.34 20.78 -1.59
CA ARG A 192 10.44 21.72 -1.85
C ARG A 192 10.17 22.43 -3.16
N SER A 193 9.63 23.64 -3.07
CA SER A 193 9.40 24.49 -4.24
C SER A 193 10.67 25.26 -4.62
N THR A 194 11.03 25.24 -5.90
CA THR A 194 11.97 26.19 -6.48
C THR A 194 11.21 27.06 -7.49
N SER A 195 10.77 28.24 -7.07
CA SER A 195 10.22 29.24 -8.00
C SER A 195 11.36 29.85 -8.84
N ARG A 196 11.20 29.89 -10.17
CA ARG A 196 11.90 30.87 -11.00
C ARG A 196 10.93 31.99 -11.36
N ARG A 197 11.35 33.23 -11.07
CA ARG A 197 10.76 34.46 -11.63
C ARG A 197 11.08 34.59 -13.11
#